data_AF-A0A1A8MCA2-F1
#
_entry.id   AF-A0A1A8MCA2-F1
#
_cell.length_a   1.000
_cell.length_b   1.000
_cell.length_c   1.000
_cell.angle_alpha   90.00
_cell.angle_beta   90.00
_cell.angle_gamma   90.00
#
_symmetry.space_group_name_H-M   'P 1'
#
loop_
_entity.id
_entity.type
_entity.pdbx_description
1 polymer ?
#
loop_
_entity_poly.entity_id
_entity_poly.type
_entity_poly.pdbx_seq_one_letter_code
_entity_poly.pdbx_strand_id
1 'polypeptide(L)'
;MLLPFVILQLLLAPEFTVSSGDHWDSWGPFGECSRSCGTGVTARTRRCITRRTDGGHNCVGPDKSYRSCNIQDCPEGSKDFREEQCSQFDGTDFQGKRYNWLPYYREENPCELNCMPRAAQQIGPAASLTLGGVSIDKSDPDSVEALAGQTIVLPCRVGPPPSSTITVVRRRDGVPLSTHRHHQQPNGSLLVGPVMKSDSGWFLCLATRQRERDHRYIYLATAEVRVIKDSLQGEDVSPDCVDQNELANCKLIVYARLCTNQYYSSFCCASCTKHSQKSS
;
A
#
# COMPACT_ATOMS: atom_id res chain seq x y z
N MET A 1 -64.26 42.88 -46.41
CA MET A 1 -62.81 43.08 -46.25
C MET A 1 -62.59 43.35 -44.77
N LEU A 2 -61.93 42.55 -43.94
CA LEU A 2 -60.85 41.58 -44.11
C LEU A 2 -60.92 40.48 -43.01
N LEU A 3 -60.64 39.25 -43.45
CA LEU A 3 -60.11 38.01 -42.82
C LEU A 3 -60.19 37.74 -41.29
N PRO A 4 -60.63 36.53 -40.87
CA PRO A 4 -60.50 36.04 -39.50
C PRO A 4 -59.11 35.42 -39.26
N PHE A 5 -58.43 35.85 -38.19
CA PHE A 5 -57.17 35.22 -37.74
C PHE A 5 -57.50 33.90 -37.03
N VAL A 6 -57.32 32.79 -37.75
CA VAL A 6 -57.27 31.44 -37.17
C VAL A 6 -55.92 31.31 -36.45
N ILE A 7 -55.94 31.42 -35.13
CA ILE A 7 -54.76 31.12 -34.29
C ILE A 7 -54.67 29.60 -34.19
N LEU A 8 -53.79 29.01 -34.98
CA LEU A 8 -53.36 27.63 -34.86
C LEU A 8 -52.58 27.51 -33.53
N GLN A 9 -53.25 27.09 -32.46
CA GLN A 9 -52.56 26.69 -31.23
C GLN A 9 -51.79 25.39 -31.50
N LEU A 10 -50.51 25.55 -31.83
CA LEU A 10 -49.51 24.51 -31.79
C LEU A 10 -49.43 23.99 -30.34
N LEU A 11 -49.96 22.79 -30.10
CA LEU A 11 -49.63 21.97 -28.95
C LEU A 11 -48.12 21.66 -29.03
N LEU A 12 -47.30 22.45 -28.35
CA LEU A 12 -45.95 22.04 -27.99
C LEU A 12 -46.11 20.88 -27.00
N ALA A 13 -45.97 19.64 -27.49
CA ALA A 13 -45.65 18.53 -26.61
C ALA A 13 -44.39 18.90 -25.82
N PRO A 14 -44.31 18.61 -24.51
CA PRO A 14 -43.06 18.80 -23.80
C PRO A 14 -42.02 17.92 -24.48
N GLU A 15 -41.05 18.55 -25.14
CA GLU A 15 -39.80 17.90 -25.49
C GLU A 15 -39.20 17.44 -24.17
N PHE A 16 -39.42 16.18 -23.82
CA PHE A 16 -38.55 15.49 -22.90
C PHE A 16 -37.18 15.54 -23.54
N THR A 17 -36.37 16.51 -23.11
CA THR A 17 -34.94 16.55 -23.37
C THR A 17 -34.36 15.31 -22.72
N VAL A 18 -34.34 14.23 -23.50
CA VAL A 18 -33.61 13.02 -23.17
C VAL A 18 -32.15 13.43 -23.11
N SER A 19 -31.64 13.62 -21.89
CA SER A 19 -30.21 13.76 -21.62
C SER A 19 -29.48 12.61 -22.32
N SER A 20 -28.79 12.95 -23.41
CA SER A 20 -28.17 11.99 -24.33
C SER A 20 -26.74 11.68 -23.89
N GLY A 21 -26.59 11.25 -22.63
CA GLY A 21 -25.32 10.83 -22.06
C GLY A 21 -25.52 9.85 -20.90
N ASP A 22 -24.68 8.83 -20.86
CA ASP A 22 -24.62 7.92 -19.71
C ASP A 22 -24.23 8.73 -18.48
N HIS A 23 -24.97 8.56 -17.38
CA HIS A 23 -24.73 9.31 -16.15
C HIS A 23 -24.89 8.41 -14.94
N TRP A 24 -24.24 8.80 -13.86
CA TRP A 24 -24.38 8.10 -12.59
C TRP A 24 -25.74 8.38 -11.96
N ASP A 25 -26.38 7.33 -11.46
CA ASP A 25 -27.48 7.45 -10.52
C ASP A 25 -26.99 8.00 -9.17
N SER A 26 -27.93 8.35 -8.30
CA SER A 26 -27.64 8.70 -6.92
C SER A 26 -26.93 7.55 -6.21
N TRP A 27 -26.03 7.89 -5.29
CA TRP A 27 -25.41 6.89 -4.42
C TRP A 27 -26.47 6.18 -3.59
N GLY A 28 -26.37 4.86 -3.53
CA GLY A 28 -27.10 4.07 -2.55
C GLY A 28 -26.64 4.38 -1.12
N PRO A 29 -27.37 3.86 -0.12
CA PRO A 29 -26.94 3.93 1.27
C PRO A 29 -25.62 3.18 1.46
N PHE A 30 -24.87 3.57 2.49
CA PHE A 30 -23.76 2.77 2.97
C PHE A 30 -24.27 1.44 3.52
N GLY A 31 -23.55 0.37 3.21
CA GLY A 31 -23.79 -0.93 3.83
C GLY A 31 -23.32 -0.97 5.28
N GLU A 32 -23.49 -2.14 5.89
CA GLU A 32 -22.97 -2.41 7.22
C GLU A 32 -21.44 -2.24 7.28
N CYS A 33 -20.95 -1.83 8.45
CA CYS A 33 -19.52 -1.75 8.67
C CYS A 33 -18.92 -3.15 8.76
N SER A 34 -17.76 -3.38 8.13
CA SER A 34 -17.06 -4.67 8.21
C SER A 34 -16.58 -5.05 9.61
N ARG A 35 -16.53 -4.09 10.55
CA ARG A 35 -16.09 -4.31 11.93
C ARG A 35 -16.93 -3.49 12.90
N SER A 36 -17.07 -3.93 14.14
CA SER A 36 -17.71 -3.17 15.23
C SER A 36 -16.75 -2.31 16.05
N CYS A 37 -15.43 -2.50 15.88
CA CYS A 37 -14.35 -1.71 16.48
C CYS A 37 -13.05 -1.89 15.67
N GLY A 38 -12.01 -1.11 15.97
CA GLY A 38 -10.67 -1.29 15.41
C GLY A 38 -10.51 -0.81 13.97
N THR A 39 -11.32 0.16 13.55
CA THR A 39 -11.36 0.72 12.18
C THR A 39 -11.80 -0.32 11.13
N GLY A 40 -13.10 -0.36 10.86
CA GLY A 40 -13.70 -1.08 9.74
C GLY A 40 -13.87 -0.20 8.50
N VAL A 41 -14.27 -0.84 7.41
CA VAL A 41 -14.63 -0.23 6.13
C VAL A 41 -16.08 -0.56 5.79
N THR A 42 -16.85 0.44 5.34
CA THR A 42 -18.16 0.28 4.72
C THR A 42 -18.11 0.80 3.27
N ALA A 43 -18.98 0.27 2.42
CA ALA A 43 -19.08 0.67 1.03
C ALA A 43 -20.52 1.04 0.65
N ARG A 44 -20.63 1.96 -0.31
CA ARG A 44 -21.86 2.25 -1.04
C ARG A 44 -21.63 2.10 -2.54
N THR A 45 -22.70 1.81 -3.27
CA THR A 45 -22.65 1.61 -4.72
C THR A 45 -23.59 2.59 -5.42
N ARG A 46 -23.31 2.89 -6.69
CA ARG A 46 -24.20 3.61 -7.61
C ARG A 46 -24.20 2.91 -8.95
N ARG A 47 -25.28 3.05 -9.70
CA ARG A 47 -25.41 2.44 -11.03
C ARG A 47 -25.20 3.49 -12.11
N CYS A 48 -24.59 3.08 -13.21
CA CYS A 48 -24.56 3.90 -14.41
C CYS A 48 -25.89 3.74 -15.16
N ILE A 49 -26.61 4.83 -15.35
CA ILE A 49 -27.81 4.87 -16.18
C ILE A 49 -27.36 5.06 -17.62
N THR A 50 -27.46 3.99 -18.40
CA THR A 50 -27.10 3.96 -19.82
C THR A 50 -28.29 3.50 -20.66
N ARG A 51 -28.35 3.98 -21.91
CA ARG A 51 -29.32 3.51 -22.92
C ARG A 51 -28.74 2.44 -23.84
N ARG A 52 -27.48 2.04 -23.61
CA ARG A 52 -26.80 1.03 -24.40
C ARG A 52 -27.34 -0.36 -24.09
N THR A 53 -27.45 -1.19 -25.13
CA THR A 53 -27.95 -2.58 -25.03
C THR A 53 -26.83 -3.62 -25.12
N ASP A 54 -25.60 -3.19 -25.35
CA ASP A 54 -24.43 -4.06 -25.53
C ASP A 54 -23.70 -4.39 -24.21
N GLY A 55 -24.27 -3.98 -23.07
CA GLY A 55 -23.73 -4.26 -21.73
C GLY A 55 -22.61 -3.33 -21.26
N GLY A 56 -22.17 -2.38 -22.09
CA GLY A 56 -21.18 -1.36 -21.73
C GLY A 56 -21.82 -0.04 -21.26
N HIS A 57 -21.00 0.86 -20.70
CA HIS A 57 -21.42 2.22 -20.33
C HIS A 57 -20.26 3.23 -20.38
N ASN A 58 -20.59 4.50 -20.55
CA ASN A 58 -19.66 5.63 -20.66
C ASN A 58 -19.58 6.49 -19.38
N CYS A 59 -20.17 6.05 -18.27
CA CYS A 59 -20.02 6.77 -17.00
C CYS A 59 -18.55 6.82 -16.55
N VAL A 60 -18.06 8.04 -16.29
CA VAL A 60 -16.69 8.28 -15.84
C VAL A 60 -16.64 8.33 -14.30
N GLY A 61 -15.76 7.54 -13.70
CA GLY A 61 -15.56 7.44 -12.26
C GLY A 61 -15.94 6.08 -11.67
N PRO A 62 -15.82 5.89 -10.35
CA PRO A 62 -16.07 4.60 -9.72
C PRO A 62 -17.57 4.37 -9.48
N ASP A 63 -17.98 3.11 -9.55
CA ASP A 63 -19.31 2.59 -9.18
C ASP A 63 -19.43 2.29 -7.68
N LYS A 64 -18.30 2.21 -6.96
CA LYS A 64 -18.19 1.97 -5.52
C LYS A 64 -17.45 3.09 -4.80
N SER A 65 -17.90 3.42 -3.60
CA SER A 65 -17.26 4.39 -2.70
C SER A 65 -17.14 3.76 -1.32
N TYR A 66 -15.97 3.93 -0.70
CA TYR A 66 -15.62 3.34 0.59
C TYR A 66 -15.45 4.41 1.65
N ARG A 67 -15.72 4.05 2.91
CA ARG A 67 -15.62 4.93 4.06
C ARG A 67 -15.15 4.14 5.28
N SER A 68 -14.38 4.79 6.17
CA SER A 68 -14.01 4.19 7.44
C SER A 68 -15.19 4.25 8.42
N CYS A 69 -15.35 3.23 9.25
CA CYS A 69 -16.42 3.16 10.23
C CYS A 69 -15.94 2.42 11.48
N ASN A 70 -16.59 2.65 12.61
CA ASN A 70 -16.27 2.00 13.88
C ASN A 70 -14.76 2.11 14.24
N ILE A 71 -14.27 3.35 14.22
CA ILE A 71 -12.85 3.70 14.39
C ILE A 71 -12.35 3.65 15.83
N GLN A 72 -13.25 3.45 16.80
CA GLN A 72 -12.91 3.26 18.20
C GLN A 72 -12.01 2.03 18.40
N ASP A 73 -11.10 2.11 19.37
CA ASP A 73 -10.27 0.98 19.76
C ASP A 73 -11.16 -0.18 20.25
N CYS A 74 -10.71 -1.41 20.02
CA CYS A 74 -11.39 -2.59 20.52
C CYS A 74 -11.13 -2.78 22.03
N PRO A 75 -12.06 -3.43 22.76
CA PRO A 75 -11.86 -3.76 24.17
C PRO A 75 -10.58 -4.57 24.40
N GLU A 76 -9.97 -4.40 25.57
CA GLU A 76 -8.75 -5.14 25.93
C GLU A 76 -8.99 -6.66 25.91
N GLY A 77 -8.10 -7.40 25.24
CA GLY A 77 -8.24 -8.84 25.02
C GLY A 77 -9.06 -9.22 23.77
N SER A 78 -9.52 -8.26 22.97
CA SER A 78 -10.08 -8.56 21.65
C SER A 78 -9.06 -9.26 20.76
N LYS A 79 -9.48 -10.30 20.03
CA LYS A 79 -8.62 -10.99 19.07
C LYS A 79 -8.27 -10.07 17.90
N ASP A 80 -7.13 -10.33 17.26
CA ASP A 80 -6.86 -9.71 15.96
C ASP A 80 -7.89 -10.18 14.93
N PHE A 81 -8.29 -9.30 14.01
CA PHE A 81 -9.34 -9.62 13.06
C PHE A 81 -8.94 -10.76 12.11
N ARG A 82 -7.67 -10.85 11.72
CA ARG A 82 -7.20 -11.95 10.88
C ARG A 82 -7.16 -13.26 11.66
N GLU A 83 -6.92 -13.19 12.98
CA GLU A 83 -7.08 -14.33 13.88
C GLU A 83 -8.53 -14.78 13.97
N GLU A 84 -9.50 -13.86 14.06
CA GLU A 84 -10.93 -14.20 14.00
C GLU A 84 -11.28 -14.91 12.69
N GLN A 85 -10.85 -14.37 11.55
CA GLN A 85 -11.09 -14.95 10.22
C GLN A 85 -10.51 -16.36 10.09
N CYS A 86 -9.28 -16.60 10.55
CA CYS A 86 -8.69 -17.94 10.54
C CYS A 86 -9.40 -18.89 11.52
N SER A 87 -9.81 -18.40 12.70
CA SER A 87 -10.48 -19.23 13.70
C SER A 87 -11.85 -19.74 13.25
N GLN A 88 -12.46 -19.14 12.23
CA GLN A 88 -13.69 -19.68 11.60
C GLN A 88 -13.49 -21.09 11.01
N PHE A 89 -12.25 -21.46 10.71
CA PHE A 89 -11.89 -22.79 10.20
C PHE A 89 -11.40 -23.74 11.30
N ASP A 90 -11.43 -23.32 12.58
CA ASP A 90 -11.00 -24.19 13.67
C ASP A 90 -11.87 -25.44 13.74
N GLY A 91 -11.21 -26.60 13.86
CA GLY A 91 -11.90 -27.89 13.95
C GLY A 91 -12.47 -28.43 12.64
N THR A 92 -12.34 -27.72 11.51
CA THR A 92 -12.65 -28.28 10.18
C THR A 92 -11.67 -29.39 9.85
N ASP A 93 -12.16 -30.48 9.24
CA ASP A 93 -11.29 -31.56 8.78
C ASP A 93 -10.47 -31.09 7.56
N PHE A 94 -9.15 -31.17 7.69
CA PHE A 94 -8.21 -30.93 6.61
C PHE A 94 -7.24 -32.11 6.55
N GLN A 95 -7.33 -32.90 5.49
CA GLN A 95 -6.52 -34.11 5.29
C GLN A 95 -6.67 -35.14 6.44
N GLY A 96 -7.89 -35.32 6.96
CA GLY A 96 -8.19 -36.29 8.02
C GLY A 96 -7.72 -35.87 9.41
N LYS A 97 -7.37 -34.59 9.59
CA LYS A 97 -6.92 -33.99 10.85
C LYS A 97 -7.63 -32.67 11.09
N ARG A 98 -7.84 -32.35 12.37
CA ARG A 98 -8.43 -31.08 12.81
C ARG A 98 -7.33 -30.17 13.32
N TYR A 99 -7.40 -28.90 12.95
CA TYR A 99 -6.40 -27.89 13.30
C TYR A 99 -7.06 -26.68 13.94
N ASN A 100 -6.25 -25.98 14.74
CA ASN A 100 -6.52 -24.60 15.12
C ASN A 100 -5.67 -23.72 14.21
N TRP A 101 -6.26 -22.74 13.56
CA TRP A 101 -5.63 -21.93 12.54
C TRP A 101 -5.18 -20.59 13.09
N LEU A 102 -4.09 -20.08 12.53
CA LEU A 102 -3.55 -18.77 12.85
C LEU A 102 -3.18 -18.02 11.58
N PRO A 103 -3.22 -16.68 11.62
CA PRO A 103 -2.89 -15.86 10.46
C PRO A 103 -1.42 -16.04 10.07
N TYR A 104 -1.21 -16.29 8.78
CA TYR A 104 0.09 -16.26 8.11
C TYR A 104 0.11 -15.06 7.16
N TYR A 105 1.17 -14.25 7.22
CA TYR A 105 1.29 -13.05 6.40
C TYR A 105 2.29 -13.33 5.28
N ARG A 106 1.82 -13.28 4.02
CA ARG A 106 2.66 -13.36 2.82
C ARG A 106 2.94 -11.94 2.32
N GLU A 107 4.19 -11.67 1.93
CA GLU A 107 4.64 -10.36 1.44
C GLU A 107 4.07 -10.02 0.05
N GLU A 108 3.82 -11.04 -0.79
CA GLU A 108 3.37 -10.87 -2.17
C GLU A 108 1.94 -10.36 -2.28
N ASN A 109 1.05 -10.76 -1.34
CA ASN A 109 -0.37 -10.41 -1.34
C ASN A 109 -0.88 -10.26 0.10
N PRO A 110 -0.60 -9.13 0.77
CA PRO A 110 -0.97 -8.93 2.17
C PRO A 110 -2.48 -8.94 2.42
N CYS A 111 -3.31 -8.73 1.39
CA CYS A 111 -4.77 -8.81 1.50
C CYS A 111 -5.32 -10.25 1.45
N GLU A 112 -4.54 -11.22 0.98
CA GLU A 112 -4.98 -12.62 0.91
C GLU A 112 -5.00 -13.23 2.32
N LEU A 113 -6.11 -13.88 2.66
CA LEU A 113 -6.24 -14.59 3.93
C LEU A 113 -5.48 -15.90 3.84
N ASN A 114 -4.29 -15.93 4.43
CA ASN A 114 -3.52 -17.14 4.58
C ASN A 114 -3.57 -17.59 6.03
N CYS A 115 -3.89 -18.86 6.24
CA CYS A 115 -3.97 -19.45 7.55
C CYS A 115 -3.02 -20.65 7.61
N MET A 116 -2.33 -20.80 8.74
CA MET A 116 -1.45 -21.94 9.01
C MET A 116 -1.91 -22.66 10.27
N PRO A 117 -1.67 -23.97 10.40
CA PRO A 117 -2.01 -24.67 11.62
C PRO A 117 -1.12 -24.17 12.77
N ARG A 118 -1.70 -23.95 13.95
CA ARG A 118 -1.01 -23.50 15.18
C ARG A 118 0.19 -24.39 15.53
N ALA A 119 0.11 -25.68 15.24
CA ALA A 119 1.24 -26.62 15.41
C ALA A 119 2.45 -26.27 14.52
N ALA A 120 2.21 -25.74 13.30
CA ALA A 120 3.29 -25.26 12.44
C ALA A 120 3.90 -23.93 12.92
N GLN A 121 3.18 -23.15 13.73
CA GLN A 121 3.74 -21.96 14.36
C GLN A 121 4.75 -22.32 15.46
N GLN A 122 4.57 -23.46 16.15
CA GLN A 122 5.53 -23.95 17.15
C GLN A 122 6.75 -24.64 16.54
N ILE A 123 6.74 -24.93 15.23
CA ILE A 123 7.85 -25.54 14.49
C ILE A 123 8.77 -24.44 13.88
N GLY A 124 8.60 -23.16 14.25
CA GLY A 124 9.51 -22.08 13.85
C GLY A 124 9.74 -21.00 14.92
N PRO A 125 11.00 -20.64 15.25
CA PRO A 125 12.19 -21.48 15.35
C PRO A 125 12.44 -21.82 16.83
N ALA A 126 12.27 -23.09 17.21
CA ALA A 126 13.16 -23.62 18.24
C ALA A 126 14.59 -23.41 17.70
N ALA A 127 15.47 -22.92 18.56
CA ALA A 127 16.89 -22.72 18.32
C ALA A 127 17.40 -23.60 17.16
N SER A 128 17.87 -22.92 16.11
CA SER A 128 18.55 -23.49 14.95
C SER A 128 19.54 -24.57 15.41
N LEU A 129 19.08 -25.82 15.46
CA LEU A 129 19.91 -27.01 15.55
C LEU A 129 20.38 -27.35 14.13
N THR A 130 20.98 -26.36 13.48
CA THR A 130 22.00 -26.58 12.47
C THR A 130 23.15 -25.66 12.82
N LEU A 131 24.14 -26.22 13.51
CA LEU A 131 25.52 -25.79 13.36
C LEU A 131 25.80 -25.62 11.86
N GLY A 132 25.91 -24.38 11.39
CA GLY A 132 26.83 -24.05 10.30
C GLY A 132 26.31 -23.35 9.05
N GLY A 133 25.00 -23.19 8.85
CA GLY A 133 24.42 -22.58 7.64
C GLY A 133 24.83 -21.11 7.41
N VAL A 134 25.40 -20.74 6.26
CA VAL A 134 25.44 -19.32 5.84
C VAL A 134 24.01 -18.82 5.58
N SER A 135 23.62 -17.72 6.22
CA SER A 135 22.28 -17.15 6.06
C SER A 135 22.34 -15.64 5.90
N ILE A 136 21.57 -15.12 4.97
CA ILE A 136 21.28 -13.69 4.79
C ILE A 136 19.95 -13.40 5.49
N ASP A 137 19.93 -12.32 6.27
CA ASP A 137 18.72 -11.83 6.93
C ASP A 137 17.68 -11.37 5.89
N LYS A 138 16.49 -11.95 5.96
CA LYS A 138 15.37 -11.68 5.06
C LYS A 138 14.41 -10.63 5.59
N SER A 139 14.57 -10.18 6.84
CA SER A 139 13.71 -9.15 7.46
C SER A 139 13.99 -7.72 6.95
N ASP A 140 15.16 -7.47 6.37
CA ASP A 140 15.47 -6.19 5.73
C ASP A 140 14.58 -5.96 4.49
N PRO A 141 14.38 -4.72 3.99
CA PRO A 141 13.60 -4.46 2.79
C PRO A 141 14.29 -4.94 1.51
N ASP A 142 13.49 -5.41 0.55
CA ASP A 142 13.89 -5.85 -0.79
C ASP A 142 13.98 -4.71 -1.81
N SER A 143 13.42 -3.53 -1.50
CA SER A 143 13.59 -2.29 -2.26
C SER A 143 14.13 -1.15 -1.39
N VAL A 144 15.08 -0.38 -1.93
CA VAL A 144 15.61 0.85 -1.31
C VAL A 144 15.39 2.01 -2.26
N GLU A 145 14.71 3.06 -1.79
CA GLU A 145 14.53 4.30 -2.52
C GLU A 145 15.59 5.33 -2.13
N ALA A 146 16.14 6.05 -3.11
CA ALA A 146 17.19 7.03 -2.89
C ALA A 146 17.08 8.22 -3.83
N LEU A 147 17.51 9.39 -3.38
CA LEU A 147 17.64 10.58 -4.23
C LEU A 147 19.06 10.69 -4.77
N ALA A 148 19.20 11.14 -6.01
CA ALA A 148 20.50 11.40 -6.61
C ALA A 148 21.36 12.31 -5.70
N GLY A 149 22.59 11.89 -5.41
CA GLY A 149 23.52 12.55 -4.50
C GLY A 149 23.55 11.98 -3.07
N GLN A 150 22.57 11.16 -2.67
CA GLN A 150 22.58 10.52 -1.35
C GLN A 150 23.60 9.38 -1.25
N THR A 151 24.00 9.06 -0.02
CA THR A 151 24.73 7.83 0.32
C THR A 151 23.77 6.92 1.07
N ILE A 152 23.51 5.73 0.52
CA ILE A 152 22.52 4.79 1.04
C ILE A 152 23.18 3.46 1.42
N VAL A 153 22.46 2.65 2.19
CA VAL A 153 22.90 1.30 2.57
C VAL A 153 21.98 0.29 1.91
N LEU A 154 22.54 -0.57 1.06
CA LEU A 154 21.87 -1.76 0.58
C LEU A 154 22.04 -2.89 1.60
N PRO A 155 20.95 -3.34 2.26
CA PRO A 155 21.05 -4.35 3.30
C PRO A 155 21.54 -5.69 2.74
N CYS A 156 22.40 -6.37 3.50
CA CYS A 156 22.67 -7.80 3.37
C CYS A 156 23.40 -8.26 4.62
N ARG A 157 22.66 -8.32 5.72
CA ARG A 157 23.21 -8.78 7.00
C ARG A 157 23.40 -10.29 6.92
N VAL A 158 24.64 -10.74 7.05
CA VAL A 158 25.01 -12.16 6.98
C VAL A 158 25.35 -12.67 8.37
N GLY A 159 24.80 -13.82 8.75
CA GLY A 159 25.10 -14.50 10.02
C GLY A 159 25.87 -15.81 9.84
N PRO A 160 26.50 -16.36 10.92
CA PRO A 160 26.70 -15.79 12.26
C PRO A 160 28.05 -15.03 12.43
N PRO A 161 28.10 -13.94 13.23
CA PRO A 161 29.36 -13.24 13.55
C PRO A 161 30.26 -14.02 14.54
N PRO A 162 31.59 -13.79 14.56
CA PRO A 162 32.40 -13.13 13.54
C PRO A 162 33.20 -14.20 12.77
N SER A 163 32.61 -14.81 11.74
CA SER A 163 33.33 -15.80 10.95
C SER A 163 34.19 -15.11 9.89
N SER A 164 35.51 -15.19 10.05
CA SER A 164 36.53 -14.80 9.05
C SER A 164 36.48 -15.62 7.75
N THR A 165 35.60 -16.62 7.68
CA THR A 165 35.48 -17.59 6.59
C THR A 165 34.28 -17.33 5.67
N ILE A 166 33.45 -16.32 5.96
CA ILE A 166 32.30 -15.93 5.12
C ILE A 166 32.78 -14.90 4.10
N THR A 167 32.56 -15.19 2.81
CA THR A 167 32.80 -14.25 1.72
C THR A 167 31.48 -13.70 1.24
N VAL A 168 31.33 -12.37 1.25
CA VAL A 168 30.12 -11.68 0.78
C VAL A 168 30.45 -10.93 -0.50
N VAL A 169 29.79 -11.26 -1.60
CA VAL A 169 29.99 -10.65 -2.92
C VAL A 169 28.78 -9.81 -3.28
N ARG A 170 29.03 -8.62 -3.83
CA ARG A 170 27.99 -7.72 -4.34
C ARG A 170 28.12 -7.55 -5.85
N ARG A 171 27.00 -7.75 -6.54
CA ARG A 171 26.91 -7.63 -8.00
C ARG A 171 25.77 -6.71 -8.35
N ARG A 172 25.97 -5.88 -9.37
CA ARG A 172 24.91 -5.12 -10.02
C ARG A 172 24.61 -5.79 -11.34
N ASP A 173 23.36 -6.20 -11.53
CA ASP A 173 22.91 -6.86 -12.77
C ASP A 173 23.82 -8.05 -13.17
N GLY A 174 24.38 -8.75 -12.17
CA GLY A 174 25.31 -9.89 -12.34
C GLY A 174 26.81 -9.52 -12.43
N VAL A 175 27.15 -8.25 -12.64
CA VAL A 175 28.52 -7.74 -12.78
C VAL A 175 29.11 -7.35 -11.42
N PRO A 176 30.34 -7.78 -11.06
CA PRO A 176 31.01 -7.35 -9.85
C PRO A 176 31.19 -5.82 -9.79
N LEU A 177 30.91 -5.23 -8.63
CA LEU A 177 31.07 -3.79 -8.42
C LEU A 177 32.54 -3.41 -8.21
N SER A 178 33.03 -2.35 -8.88
CA SER A 178 34.39 -1.80 -8.71
C SER A 178 34.39 -0.34 -8.25
N THR A 179 35.14 -0.10 -7.15
CA THR A 179 35.72 1.11 -6.50
C THR A 179 34.92 2.40 -6.16
N HIS A 180 35.56 3.14 -5.24
CA HIS A 180 35.38 4.46 -4.57
C HIS A 180 34.03 4.87 -4.01
N ARG A 181 32.92 4.53 -4.69
CA ARG A 181 31.55 4.87 -4.24
C ARG A 181 30.84 3.72 -3.55
N HIS A 182 31.46 2.54 -3.52
CA HIS A 182 30.92 1.31 -2.95
C HIS A 182 31.83 0.83 -1.82
N HIS A 183 31.30 0.75 -0.61
CA HIS A 183 32.05 0.29 0.56
C HIS A 183 31.28 -0.80 1.31
N GLN A 184 31.90 -1.97 1.48
CA GLN A 184 31.27 -3.09 2.17
C GLN A 184 31.45 -2.95 3.68
N GLN A 185 30.35 -3.09 4.41
CA GLN A 185 30.32 -3.04 5.87
C GLN A 185 30.66 -4.41 6.49
N PRO A 186 31.15 -4.44 7.76
CA PRO A 186 31.51 -5.69 8.44
C PRO A 186 30.39 -6.72 8.57
N ASN A 187 29.13 -6.29 8.51
CA ASN A 187 27.96 -7.16 8.55
C ASN A 187 27.52 -7.69 7.18
N GLY A 188 28.19 -7.31 6.08
CA GLY A 188 27.84 -7.67 4.70
C GLY A 188 27.00 -6.64 3.94
N SER A 189 26.45 -5.64 4.63
CA SER A 189 25.72 -4.52 4.01
C SER A 189 26.64 -3.68 3.11
N LEU A 190 26.09 -3.04 2.08
CA LEU A 190 26.87 -2.27 1.11
C LEU A 190 26.47 -0.80 1.19
N LEU A 191 27.42 0.05 1.53
CA LEU A 191 27.29 1.49 1.40
C LEU A 191 27.50 1.88 -0.06
N VAL A 192 26.56 2.63 -0.63
CA VAL A 192 26.59 3.10 -2.03
C VAL A 192 26.36 4.60 -2.02
N GLY A 193 27.33 5.38 -2.50
CA GLY A 193 27.17 6.83 -2.57
C GLY A 193 28.39 7.59 -3.10
N PRO A 194 28.20 8.77 -3.70
CA PRO A 194 26.91 9.40 -4.02
C PRO A 194 26.16 8.64 -5.13
N VAL A 195 24.86 8.39 -4.94
CA VAL A 195 24.03 7.64 -5.91
C VAL A 195 23.60 8.51 -7.09
N MET A 196 23.54 7.94 -8.28
CA MET A 196 23.09 8.59 -9.51
C MET A 196 21.79 7.96 -10.01
N LYS A 197 21.01 8.63 -10.88
CA LYS A 197 19.82 8.02 -11.52
C LYS A 197 20.15 6.69 -12.22
N SER A 198 21.34 6.65 -12.80
CA SER A 198 21.92 5.49 -13.46
C SER A 198 22.39 4.42 -12.50
N ASP A 199 22.27 4.56 -11.17
CA ASP A 199 22.54 3.50 -10.20
C ASP A 199 21.29 2.64 -9.90
N SER A 200 20.11 3.04 -10.39
CA SER A 200 18.90 2.21 -10.28
C SER A 200 19.09 0.84 -10.92
N GLY A 201 18.57 -0.19 -10.27
CA GLY A 201 18.65 -1.56 -10.78
C GLY A 201 18.76 -2.61 -9.69
N TRP A 202 19.01 -3.84 -10.11
CA TRP A 202 19.05 -4.99 -9.22
C TRP A 202 20.46 -5.24 -8.70
N PHE A 203 20.55 -5.34 -7.37
CA PHE A 203 21.76 -5.73 -6.66
C PHE A 203 21.60 -7.13 -6.12
N LEU A 204 22.53 -8.02 -6.47
CA LEU A 204 22.61 -9.37 -5.93
C LEU A 204 23.64 -9.40 -4.81
N CYS A 205 23.19 -9.72 -3.61
CA CYS A 205 24.06 -10.15 -2.53
C CYS A 205 24.23 -11.67 -2.59
N LEU A 206 25.48 -12.13 -2.55
CA LEU A 206 25.82 -13.54 -2.49
C LEU A 206 26.74 -13.77 -1.29
N ALA A 207 26.26 -14.52 -0.30
CA ALA A 207 27.06 -14.94 0.85
C ALA A 207 27.48 -16.39 0.65
N THR A 208 28.78 -16.67 0.74
CA THR A 208 29.33 -18.01 0.56
C THR A 208 30.20 -18.42 1.73
N ARG A 209 30.01 -19.65 2.22
CA ARG A 209 30.82 -20.28 3.26
C ARG A 209 31.16 -21.70 2.83
N GLN A 210 32.41 -21.92 2.43
CA GLN A 210 32.88 -23.21 1.87
C GLN A 210 32.00 -23.69 0.69
N ARG A 211 31.05 -24.61 0.93
CA ARG A 211 30.12 -25.15 -0.08
C ARG A 211 28.72 -24.56 0.00
N GLU A 212 28.39 -23.88 1.08
CA GLU A 212 27.08 -23.30 1.30
C GLU A 212 27.03 -21.90 0.69
N ARG A 213 25.87 -21.58 0.10
CA ARG A 213 25.61 -20.30 -0.53
C ARG A 213 24.20 -19.85 -0.22
N ASP A 214 24.06 -18.59 0.15
CA ASP A 214 22.78 -17.91 0.24
C ASP A 214 22.83 -16.64 -0.61
N HIS A 215 21.70 -16.24 -1.18
CA HIS A 215 21.64 -15.08 -2.07
C HIS A 215 20.35 -14.30 -1.89
N ARG A 216 20.45 -12.99 -2.15
CA ARG A 216 19.32 -12.07 -2.02
C ARG A 216 19.41 -10.96 -3.06
N TYR A 217 18.29 -10.69 -3.73
CA TYR A 217 18.14 -9.53 -4.60
C TYR A 217 17.60 -8.33 -3.82
N ILE A 218 18.12 -7.15 -4.14
CA ILE A 218 17.66 -5.86 -3.63
C ILE A 218 17.52 -4.91 -4.82
N TYR A 219 16.36 -4.27 -4.98
CA TYR A 219 16.16 -3.25 -6.00
C TYR A 219 16.49 -1.86 -5.45
N LEU A 220 17.35 -1.13 -6.15
CA LEU A 220 17.59 0.29 -5.88
C LEU A 220 16.76 1.13 -6.85
N ALA A 221 15.86 1.94 -6.32
CA ALA A 221 15.13 2.95 -7.08
C ALA A 221 15.73 4.33 -6.81
N THR A 222 16.33 4.96 -7.82
CA THR A 222 16.87 6.33 -7.67
C THR A 222 16.02 7.34 -8.43
N ALA A 223 15.72 8.45 -7.75
CA ALA A 223 15.02 9.59 -8.33
C ALA A 223 15.91 10.83 -8.32
N GLU A 224 15.78 11.66 -9.36
CA GLU A 224 16.30 13.03 -9.34
C GLU A 224 15.17 13.96 -8.91
N VAL A 225 15.37 14.73 -7.83
CA VAL A 225 14.46 15.81 -7.50
C VAL A 225 14.69 16.92 -8.51
N ARG A 226 13.83 16.99 -9.52
CA ARG A 226 13.66 18.22 -10.30
C ARG A 226 12.69 19.08 -9.52
N VAL A 227 13.19 20.17 -8.94
CA VAL A 227 12.31 21.24 -8.49
C VAL A 227 11.69 21.85 -9.74
N ILE A 228 10.57 21.28 -10.20
CA ILE A 228 9.67 21.99 -11.10
C ILE A 228 9.05 23.05 -10.21
N LYS A 229 9.58 24.26 -10.31
CA LYS A 229 8.97 25.44 -9.67
C LYS A 229 7.71 25.76 -10.48
N ASP A 230 6.73 24.88 -10.42
CA ASP A 230 5.46 25.14 -11.05
C ASP A 230 4.74 26.17 -10.20
N SER A 231 4.32 27.23 -10.88
CA SER A 231 3.70 28.37 -10.27
C SER A 231 2.24 28.03 -10.04
N LEU A 232 1.97 27.14 -9.09
CA LEU A 232 0.66 27.04 -8.47
C LEU A 232 0.67 27.97 -7.28
N GLN A 233 0.08 29.15 -7.51
CA GLN A 233 -0.41 30.01 -6.45
C GLN A 233 -1.10 29.12 -5.41
N GLY A 234 -0.63 29.23 -4.17
CA GLY A 234 -1.29 28.58 -3.04
C GLY A 234 -2.75 28.99 -3.04
N GLU A 235 -3.63 28.02 -3.23
CA GLU A 235 -4.95 28.11 -2.62
C GLU A 235 -4.72 28.07 -1.12
N ASP A 236 -4.90 29.26 -0.53
CA ASP A 236 -4.86 29.53 0.89
C ASP A 236 -5.74 28.52 1.62
N VAL A 237 -5.10 27.58 2.32
CA VAL A 237 -5.79 26.61 3.16
C VAL A 237 -6.42 27.40 4.29
N SER A 238 -7.75 27.51 4.24
CA SER A 238 -8.54 28.21 5.26
C SER A 238 -8.09 27.79 6.67
N PRO A 239 -7.85 28.75 7.58
CA PRO A 239 -7.35 28.46 8.93
C PRO A 239 -8.29 27.60 9.79
N ASP A 240 -9.51 27.36 9.30
CA ASP A 240 -10.56 26.57 9.96
C ASP A 240 -10.77 25.20 9.32
N CYS A 241 -9.81 24.65 8.57
CA CYS A 241 -9.97 23.31 8.00
C CYS A 241 -10.11 22.23 9.08
N VAL A 242 -11.10 21.34 8.94
CA VAL A 242 -11.41 20.28 9.90
C VAL A 242 -11.18 18.92 9.23
N ASP A 243 -10.59 17.98 9.97
CA ASP A 243 -10.40 16.61 9.50
C ASP A 243 -11.75 15.92 9.26
N GLN A 244 -11.87 15.28 8.09
CA GLN A 244 -13.02 14.47 7.71
C GLN A 244 -12.82 13.03 8.18
N ASN A 245 -12.89 12.82 9.50
CA ASN A 245 -12.63 11.53 10.16
C ASN A 245 -13.54 10.38 9.71
N GLU A 246 -14.65 10.71 9.05
CA GLU A 246 -15.49 9.70 8.40
C GLU A 246 -14.81 9.11 7.16
N LEU A 247 -14.08 9.91 6.39
CA LEU A 247 -13.50 9.50 5.13
C LEU A 247 -12.07 8.96 5.29
N ALA A 248 -11.33 9.40 6.32
CA ALA A 248 -9.96 8.96 6.57
C ALA A 248 -9.61 8.95 8.07
N ASN A 249 -8.80 7.99 8.51
CA ASN A 249 -8.21 8.01 9.85
C ASN A 249 -6.94 8.88 9.84
N CYS A 250 -7.08 10.14 10.23
CA CYS A 250 -6.00 11.12 10.10
C CYS A 250 -4.80 10.87 11.02
N LYS A 251 -4.98 10.12 12.11
CA LYS A 251 -3.89 9.62 12.94
C LYS A 251 -2.99 8.65 12.17
N LEU A 252 -3.58 7.75 11.39
CA LEU A 252 -2.84 6.82 10.52
C LEU A 252 -2.18 7.52 9.34
N ILE A 253 -2.86 8.49 8.71
CA ILE A 253 -2.30 9.27 7.60
C ILE A 253 -1.04 10.04 8.02
N VAL A 254 -1.08 10.69 9.19
CA VAL A 254 0.09 11.38 9.75
C VAL A 254 1.18 10.37 10.12
N TYR A 255 0.83 9.28 10.80
CA TYR A 255 1.78 8.23 11.19
C TYR A 255 2.50 7.61 9.99
N ALA A 256 1.77 7.33 8.91
CA ALA A 256 2.29 6.76 7.68
C ALA A 256 2.97 7.79 6.75
N ARG A 257 3.12 9.05 7.17
CA ARG A 257 3.73 10.15 6.40
C ARG A 257 3.08 10.39 5.03
N LEU A 258 1.76 10.19 4.94
CA LEU A 258 1.00 10.34 3.70
C LEU A 258 0.45 11.75 3.47
N CYS A 259 0.78 12.72 4.33
CA CYS A 259 0.31 14.10 4.24
C CYS A 259 0.80 14.88 3.00
N THR A 260 1.81 14.38 2.29
CA THR A 260 2.27 14.94 1.01
C THR A 260 1.40 14.51 -0.17
N ASN A 261 0.55 13.50 0.01
CA ASN A 261 -0.37 13.03 -1.00
C ASN A 261 -1.65 13.89 -0.98
N GLN A 262 -1.94 14.53 -2.12
CA GLN A 262 -3.07 15.46 -2.27
C GLN A 262 -4.44 14.84 -1.94
N TYR A 263 -4.61 13.53 -2.16
CA TYR A 263 -5.85 12.82 -1.84
C TYR A 263 -6.03 12.62 -0.34
N TYR A 264 -4.96 12.29 0.40
CA TYR A 264 -5.06 12.09 1.85
C TYR A 264 -5.07 13.41 2.62
N SER A 265 -4.30 14.40 2.17
CA SER A 265 -4.25 15.72 2.79
C SER A 265 -5.55 16.50 2.62
N SER A 266 -6.36 16.23 1.58
CA SER A 266 -7.68 16.84 1.43
C SER A 266 -8.68 16.40 2.51
N PHE A 267 -8.55 15.17 3.03
CA PHE A 267 -9.42 14.67 4.11
C PHE A 267 -8.84 14.90 5.51
N CYS A 268 -7.51 14.98 5.63
CA CYS A 268 -6.80 15.11 6.91
C CYS A 268 -6.08 16.45 7.06
N CYS A 269 -6.75 17.52 6.62
CA CYS A 269 -6.17 18.85 6.52
C CYS A 269 -5.63 19.39 7.86
N ALA A 270 -6.41 19.31 8.94
CA ALA A 270 -5.99 19.86 10.24
C ALA A 270 -4.81 19.06 10.82
N SER A 271 -4.92 17.73 10.79
CA SER A 271 -3.88 16.82 11.27
C SER A 271 -2.57 16.97 10.50
N CYS A 272 -2.63 17.05 9.17
CA CYS A 272 -1.45 17.21 8.33
C CYS A 272 -0.81 18.60 8.47
N THR A 273 -1.63 19.66 8.58
CA THR A 273 -1.13 21.03 8.79
C THR A 273 -0.40 21.17 10.13
N LYS A 274 -0.99 20.64 11.21
CA LYS A 274 -0.38 20.65 12.55
C LYS A 274 0.90 19.80 12.62
N HIS A 275 0.96 18.69 11.91
CA HIS A 275 2.17 17.88 11.82
C HIS A 275 3.29 18.62 11.09
N SER A 276 2.97 19.30 9.98
CA SER A 276 3.92 20.10 9.21
C SER A 276 4.57 21.23 10.03
N GLN A 277 3.79 21.89 10.89
CA GLN A 277 4.28 22.96 11.79
C GLN A 277 5.18 22.45 12.92
N LYS A 278 5.06 21.16 13.30
CA LYS A 278 5.92 20.53 14.31
C LYS A 278 7.23 19.96 13.74
N SER A 279 7.31 19.79 12.42
CA SER A 279 8.48 19.28 11.71
C SER A 279 9.38 20.40 11.14
N SER A 280 9.02 21.67 11.36
CA SER A 280 9.85 22.87 11.08
C SER A 280 10.42 23.41 12.38
#